data_AF-A0A0B1RPQ2-F1
#
_entry.id   AF-A0A0B1RPQ2-F1
#
_cell.length_a   1.000
_cell.length_b   1.000
_cell.length_c   1.000
_cell.angle_alpha   90.00
_cell.angle_beta   90.00
_cell.angle_gamma   90.00
#
_symmetry.space_group_name_H-M   'P 1'
#
loop_
_entity.id
_entity.type
_entity.pdbx_description
1 polymer ?
#
loop_
_entity_poly.entity_id
_entity_poly.type
_entity_poly.pdbx_seq_one_letter_code
_entity_poly.pdbx_strand_id
1 'polypeptide(L)'
;MSRRCQRNALLQLISTCGLQHVRHVRQLIEPHFQKDFLSCLPIELAVQIVANLPMADIVRAARVSRFWREICEDDRMWRLKCEREGLEPLPVPSERVAGAWEQTAMGNGVTIVDHYKGAELEQHRKAREQSYGR
;
A
#
# COMPACT_ATOMS: atom_id res chain seq x y z
N MET A 1 -32.46 28.18 0.39
CA MET A 1 -31.86 29.54 0.40
C MET A 1 -30.93 29.70 -0.80
N SER A 2 -30.93 30.83 -1.49
CA SER A 2 -29.96 31.12 -2.56
C SER A 2 -28.53 31.18 -2.02
N ARG A 3 -27.53 30.74 -2.79
CA ARG A 3 -26.09 30.78 -2.40
C ARG A 3 -25.67 32.18 -1.95
N ARG A 4 -26.27 33.23 -2.54
CA ARG A 4 -26.02 34.63 -2.17
C ARG A 4 -26.57 34.97 -0.78
N CYS A 5 -27.79 34.54 -0.45
CA CYS A 5 -28.38 34.76 0.87
C CYS A 5 -27.61 34.02 1.97
N GLN A 6 -27.16 32.78 1.69
CA GLN A 6 -26.37 32.01 2.64
C GLN A 6 -25.03 32.68 2.95
N ARG A 7 -24.31 33.16 1.92
CA ARG A 7 -23.05 33.90 2.09
C ARG A 7 -23.25 35.17 2.92
N ASN A 8 -24.29 35.95 2.60
CA ASN A 8 -24.55 37.21 3.29
C ASN A 8 -24.94 36.99 4.77
N ALA A 9 -25.74 35.95 5.06
CA ALA A 9 -26.08 35.59 6.44
C ALA A 9 -24.84 35.20 7.26
N LEU A 10 -23.94 34.41 6.67
CA LEU A 10 -22.67 34.02 7.30
C LEU A 10 -21.77 35.22 7.60
N LEU A 11 -21.64 36.15 6.65
CA LEU A 11 -20.85 37.37 6.83
C LEU A 11 -21.40 38.24 7.98
N GLN A 12 -22.71 38.42 8.05
CA GLN A 12 -23.36 39.19 9.12
C GLN A 12 -23.17 38.52 10.49
N LEU A 13 -23.32 37.20 10.56
CA LEU A 13 -23.07 36.43 11.80
C LEU A 13 -21.62 36.54 12.26
N ILE A 14 -20.65 36.38 11.36
CA ILE A 14 -19.22 36.50 11.70
C ILE A 14 -18.88 37.92 12.16
N SER A 15 -19.48 38.95 11.55
CA SER A 15 -19.21 40.35 11.92
C SER A 15 -19.67 40.73 13.33
N THR A 16 -20.60 39.98 13.91
CA THR A 16 -21.13 40.21 15.27
C THR A 16 -20.54 39.25 16.32
N CYS A 17 -19.70 38.30 15.89
CA CYS A 17 -19.07 37.32 16.77
C CYS A 17 -17.87 37.90 17.52
N GLY A 18 -17.88 37.78 18.86
CA GLY A 18 -16.70 38.01 19.70
C GLY A 18 -15.60 36.94 19.51
N LEU A 19 -14.40 37.21 20.06
CA LEU A 19 -13.20 36.38 19.88
C LEU A 19 -13.39 34.89 20.23
N GLN A 20 -14.17 34.58 21.27
CA GLN A 20 -14.45 33.19 21.67
C GLN A 20 -15.28 32.45 20.61
N HIS A 21 -16.31 33.10 20.06
CA HIS A 21 -17.13 32.54 18.98
C HIS A 21 -16.31 32.33 17.72
N VAL A 22 -15.43 33.28 17.36
CA VAL A 22 -14.53 33.14 16.20
C VAL A 22 -13.57 31.96 16.36
N ARG A 23 -12.99 31.77 17.56
CA ARG A 23 -12.12 30.62 17.85
C ARG A 23 -12.87 29.29 17.72
N HIS A 24 -14.10 29.24 18.24
CA HIS A 24 -14.94 28.06 18.14
C HIS A 24 -15.32 27.76 16.68
N VAL A 25 -15.78 28.77 15.93
CA VAL A 25 -16.10 28.63 14.50
C VAL A 25 -14.87 28.15 13.74
N ARG A 26 -13.68 28.72 13.97
CA ARG A 26 -12.43 28.25 13.37
C ARG A 26 -12.22 26.76 13.61
N GLN A 27 -12.32 26.30 14.86
CA GLN A 27 -12.14 24.87 15.19
C GLN A 27 -13.13 23.96 14.45
N LEU A 28 -14.37 24.43 14.22
CA LEU A 28 -15.39 23.68 13.50
C LEU A 28 -15.15 23.66 11.99
N ILE A 29 -14.68 24.76 11.39
CA ILE A 29 -14.51 24.86 9.93
C ILE A 29 -13.14 24.37 9.45
N GLU A 30 -12.11 24.39 10.30
CA GLU A 30 -10.74 23.99 9.96
C GLU A 30 -10.65 22.62 9.26
N PRO A 31 -11.33 21.55 9.74
CA PRO A 31 -11.27 20.24 9.09
C PRO A 31 -11.85 20.25 7.68
N HIS A 32 -12.78 21.16 7.38
CA HIS A 32 -13.40 21.27 6.06
C HIS A 32 -12.52 22.00 5.04
N PHE A 33 -11.48 22.70 5.49
CA PHE A 33 -10.50 23.33 4.59
C PHE A 33 -9.37 22.38 4.20
N GLN A 34 -9.23 21.24 4.88
CA GLN A 34 -8.25 20.21 4.51
C GLN A 34 -8.76 19.43 3.30
N LYS A 35 -8.53 20.00 2.11
CA LYS A 35 -8.80 19.31 0.85
C LYS A 35 -7.68 18.32 0.57
N ASP A 36 -8.04 17.07 0.28
CA ASP A 36 -7.10 16.08 -0.22
C ASP A 36 -6.58 16.53 -1.60
N PHE A 37 -5.39 17.11 -1.62
CA PHE A 37 -4.79 17.65 -2.83
C PHE A 37 -4.38 16.54 -3.80
N LEU A 38 -4.01 15.34 -3.33
CA LEU A 38 -3.66 14.23 -4.22
C LEU A 38 -4.85 13.85 -5.10
N SER A 39 -6.05 13.79 -4.52
CA SER A 39 -7.29 13.49 -5.28
C SER A 39 -7.67 14.55 -6.31
N CYS A 40 -7.11 15.76 -6.20
CA CYS A 40 -7.35 16.87 -7.12
C CYS A 40 -6.32 16.97 -8.25
N LEU A 41 -5.25 16.18 -8.18
CA LEU A 41 -4.17 16.20 -9.15
C LEU A 41 -4.36 15.09 -10.20
N PRO A 42 -3.83 15.29 -11.42
CA PRO A 42 -3.59 14.17 -12.34
C PRO A 42 -2.78 13.07 -11.65
N ILE A 43 -3.09 11.81 -11.97
CA ILE A 43 -2.54 10.64 -11.28
C ILE A 43 -1.02 10.57 -11.39
N GLU A 44 -0.45 11.01 -12.50
CA GLU A 44 0.99 11.01 -12.74
C GLU A 44 1.70 11.93 -11.74
N LEU A 45 1.15 13.11 -11.46
CA LEU A 45 1.71 14.04 -10.47
C LEU A 45 1.57 13.50 -9.05
N ALA A 46 0.47 12.82 -8.75
CA ALA A 46 0.25 12.20 -7.46
C ALA A 46 1.30 11.10 -7.19
N VAL A 47 1.56 10.23 -8.18
CA VAL A 47 2.61 9.20 -8.12
C VAL A 47 3.99 9.82 -7.90
N GLN A 48 4.31 10.91 -8.62
CA GLN A 48 5.59 11.60 -8.46
C GLN A 48 5.80 12.14 -7.04
N ILE A 49 4.76 12.71 -6.43
CA ILE A 49 4.81 13.22 -5.05
C ILE A 49 5.05 12.07 -4.07
N VAL A 50 4.26 10.99 -4.16
CA VAL A 50 4.39 9.84 -3.26
C VAL A 50 5.75 9.16 -3.40
N ALA A 51 6.28 9.02 -4.62
CA ALA A 51 7.60 8.44 -4.87
C ALA A 51 8.78 9.30 -4.35
N ASN A 52 8.55 10.57 -3.96
CA ASN A 52 9.56 11.40 -3.30
C ASN A 52 9.55 11.24 -1.77
N LEU A 53 8.58 10.52 -1.20
CA LEU A 53 8.49 10.31 0.24
C LEU A 53 9.46 9.22 0.72
N PRO A 54 9.95 9.29 1.98
CA PRO A 54 10.61 8.16 2.63
C PRO A 54 9.70 6.92 2.71
N MET A 55 10.28 5.71 2.75
CA MET A 55 9.51 4.46 2.81
C MET A 55 8.53 4.40 3.99
N ALA A 56 8.97 4.86 5.16
CA ALA A 56 8.11 4.94 6.34
C ALA A 56 6.91 5.87 6.13
N ASP A 57 7.07 6.92 5.32
CA ASP A 57 6.03 7.91 5.05
C ASP A 57 5.04 7.41 4.02
N ILE A 58 5.49 6.63 3.03
CA ILE A 58 4.60 5.95 2.06
C ILE A 58 3.64 5.00 2.79
N VAL A 59 4.14 4.21 3.74
CA VAL A 59 3.30 3.30 4.53
C VAL A 59 2.30 4.06 5.41
N ARG A 60 2.71 5.22 5.97
CA ARG A 60 1.79 6.09 6.73
C ARG A 60 0.76 6.76 5.81
N ALA A 61 1.18 7.21 4.64
CA ALA A 61 0.36 7.85 3.61
C ALA A 61 -0.75 6.91 3.11
N ALA A 62 -0.44 5.61 2.94
CA ALA A 62 -1.42 4.58 2.55
C ALA A 62 -2.60 4.43 3.54
N ARG A 63 -2.48 4.96 4.77
CA ARG A 63 -3.53 4.90 5.80
C ARG A 63 -4.46 6.11 5.81
N VAL A 64 -4.21 7.12 4.99
CA VAL A 64 -4.98 8.39 4.98
C VAL A 64 -6.36 8.19 4.36
N SER A 65 -6.44 7.58 3.17
CA SER A 65 -7.69 7.31 2.47
C SER A 65 -7.53 6.14 1.49
N ARG A 66 -8.64 5.65 0.94
CA ARG A 66 -8.61 4.59 -0.09
C ARG A 66 -7.84 5.02 -1.34
N PHE A 67 -8.02 6.27 -1.78
CA PHE A 67 -7.32 6.81 -2.94
C PHE A 67 -5.81 6.92 -2.72
N TRP A 68 -5.40 7.38 -1.52
CA TRP A 68 -3.98 7.42 -1.16
C TRP A 68 -3.38 6.02 -1.14
N ARG A 69 -4.12 5.03 -0.62
CA ARG A 69 -3.70 3.64 -0.60
C ARG A 69 -3.49 3.08 -2.01
N GLU A 70 -4.42 3.34 -2.93
CA GLU A 70 -4.31 2.91 -4.33
C GLU A 70 -3.02 3.42 -4.99
N ILE A 71 -2.64 4.68 -4.75
CA ILE A 71 -1.37 5.24 -5.27
C ILE A 71 -0.15 4.62 -4.58
N CYS A 72 -0.23 4.41 -3.27
CA CYS A 72 0.88 3.86 -2.49
C CYS A 72 1.13 2.36 -2.77
N GLU A 73 0.12 1.64 -3.26
CA GLU A 73 0.19 0.22 -3.64
C GLU A 73 0.47 0.03 -5.15
N ASP A 74 0.64 1.11 -5.93
CA ASP A 74 0.85 1.04 -7.38
C ASP A 74 2.27 0.59 -7.78
N ASP A 75 2.35 -0.37 -8.71
CA ASP A 75 3.62 -0.93 -9.19
C ASP A 75 4.53 0.10 -9.88
N ARG A 76 3.95 1.05 -10.61
CA ARG A 76 4.72 2.11 -11.30
C ARG A 76 5.32 3.07 -10.29
N MET A 77 4.59 3.37 -9.22
CA MET A 77 5.09 4.16 -8.10
C MET A 77 6.29 3.46 -7.45
N TRP A 78 6.18 2.17 -7.14
CA TRP A 78 7.28 1.40 -6.55
C TRP A 78 8.48 1.25 -7.48
N ARG A 79 8.25 1.03 -8.77
CA ARG A 79 9.33 1.01 -9.76
C ARG A 79 10.09 2.34 -9.79
N LEU A 80 9.37 3.46 -9.84
CA LEU A 80 9.97 4.80 -9.82
C LEU A 80 10.74 5.06 -8.51
N LYS A 81 10.20 4.61 -7.37
CA LYS A 81 10.86 4.71 -6.07
C LYS A 81 12.16 3.90 -6.05
N CYS A 82 12.13 2.65 -6.50
CA CYS A 82 13.31 1.79 -6.59
C CYS A 82 14.38 2.38 -7.52
N GLU A 83 13.99 2.88 -8.70
CA GLU A 83 14.91 3.54 -9.64
C GLU A 83 15.60 4.75 -9.01
N ARG A 84 14.89 5.54 -8.19
CA ARG A 84 15.45 6.71 -7.48
C ARG A 84 16.40 6.36 -6.35
N GLU A 85 16.11 5.27 -5.64
CA GLU A 85 16.97 4.75 -4.58
C GLU A 85 18.17 3.95 -5.13
N GLY A 86 18.28 3.81 -6.47
CA GLY A 86 19.34 3.06 -7.12
C GLY A 86 19.23 1.54 -6.94
N LEU A 87 18.02 1.02 -6.69
CA LEU A 87 17.76 -0.40 -6.57
C LEU A 87 17.63 -1.02 -7.97
N GLU A 88 18.52 -1.98 -8.27
CA GLU A 88 18.45 -2.70 -9.53
C GLU A 88 17.27 -3.67 -9.56
N PRO A 89 16.59 -3.79 -10.72
CA PRO A 89 15.54 -4.79 -10.88
C PRO A 89 16.14 -6.20 -10.74
N LEU A 90 15.42 -7.06 -10.03
CA LEU A 90 15.79 -8.47 -9.92
C LEU A 90 15.88 -9.10 -11.32
N PRO A 91 16.80 -10.07 -11.52
CA PRO A 91 16.86 -10.81 -12.77
C PRO A 91 15.51 -11.46 -13.05
N VAL A 92 15.16 -11.56 -14.34
CA VAL A 92 13.94 -12.24 -14.76
C VAL A 92 13.92 -13.64 -14.14
N PRO A 93 12.80 -14.04 -13.49
CA PRO A 93 12.70 -15.38 -12.92
C PRO A 93 13.05 -16.41 -13.99
N SER A 94 13.95 -17.34 -13.65
CA SER A 94 14.25 -18.45 -14.54
C SER A 94 12.97 -19.22 -14.85
N GLU A 95 12.95 -19.89 -16.00
CA GLU A 95 11.87 -20.82 -16.33
C GLU A 95 11.62 -21.74 -15.13
N ARG A 96 10.35 -21.93 -14.73
CA ARG A 96 10.02 -22.76 -13.57
C ARG A 96 10.36 -24.21 -13.88
N VAL A 97 11.59 -24.61 -13.60
CA VAL A 97 12.00 -26.01 -13.69
C VAL A 97 11.40 -26.76 -12.49
N ALA A 98 10.70 -27.85 -12.76
CA ALA A 98 10.20 -28.73 -11.70
C ALA A 98 11.39 -29.17 -10.81
N GLY A 99 11.30 -28.93 -9.50
CA GLY A 99 12.39 -29.20 -8.55
C GLY A 99 13.42 -28.07 -8.38
N ALA A 100 13.30 -26.93 -9.07
CA ALA A 100 14.23 -25.80 -8.87
C ALA A 100 14.15 -25.20 -7.45
N TRP A 101 12.96 -25.21 -6.85
CA TRP A 101 12.79 -24.78 -5.46
C TRP A 101 13.54 -25.70 -4.48
N GLU A 102 13.56 -27.01 -4.74
CA GLU A 102 14.25 -28.02 -3.92
C GLU A 102 15.77 -27.78 -3.96
N GLN A 103 16.32 -27.53 -5.14
CA GLN A 103 17.74 -27.21 -5.32
C GLN A 103 18.14 -25.89 -4.64
N THR A 104 17.27 -24.87 -4.68
CA THR A 104 17.53 -23.58 -4.03
C THR A 104 17.42 -23.69 -2.50
N ALA A 105 16.47 -24.49 -2.01
CA ALA A 105 16.23 -24.66 -0.59
C ALA A 105 17.25 -25.58 0.11
N MET A 106 17.90 -26.48 -0.64
CA MET A 106 19.03 -27.30 -0.17
C MET A 106 20.40 -26.61 -0.34
N GLY A 107 20.44 -25.34 -0.73
CA GLY A 107 21.67 -24.55 -0.86
C GLY A 107 22.25 -24.11 0.50
N ASN A 108 23.58 -24.13 0.62
CA ASN A 108 24.40 -23.66 1.74
C ASN A 108 23.89 -24.03 3.15
N GLY A 109 24.07 -25.30 3.54
CA GLY A 109 23.95 -25.74 4.93
C GLY A 109 22.52 -25.83 5.46
N VAL A 110 21.51 -25.57 4.62
CA VAL A 110 20.09 -25.73 4.98
C VAL A 110 19.64 -27.15 4.63
N THR A 111 19.48 -27.99 5.63
CA THR A 111 18.79 -29.29 5.49
C THR A 111 17.33 -29.12 5.93
N ILE A 112 16.39 -29.26 5.00
CA ILE A 112 14.97 -29.30 5.35
C ILE A 112 14.70 -30.61 6.11
N VAL A 113 14.38 -30.50 7.40
CA VAL A 113 13.98 -31.63 8.24
C VAL A 113 12.72 -32.26 7.64
N ASP A 114 12.70 -33.60 7.55
CA ASP A 114 11.61 -34.40 6.96
C ASP A 114 11.37 -34.24 5.44
N HIS A 115 12.37 -33.76 4.68
CA HIS A 115 12.28 -33.77 3.22
C HIS A 115 12.43 -35.19 2.66
N TYR A 116 11.32 -35.80 2.23
CA TYR A 116 11.33 -37.05 1.48
C TYR A 116 11.91 -36.82 0.08
N LYS A 117 12.96 -37.55 -0.29
CA LYS A 117 13.42 -37.53 -1.69
C LYS A 117 12.31 -38.09 -2.58
N GLY A 118 12.22 -37.67 -3.84
CA GLY A 118 11.10 -38.03 -4.74
C GLY A 118 10.76 -39.53 -4.77
N ALA A 119 11.76 -40.42 -4.68
CA ALA A 119 11.56 -41.86 -4.59
C ALA A 119 10.90 -42.34 -3.27
N GLU A 120 11.24 -41.72 -2.15
CA GLU A 120 10.69 -42.04 -0.83
C GLU A 120 9.28 -41.46 -0.66
N LEU A 121 9.00 -40.34 -1.34
CA LEU A 121 7.68 -39.69 -1.36
C LEU A 121 6.63 -40.57 -2.06
N GLU A 122 7.04 -41.26 -3.11
CA GLU A 122 6.18 -42.18 -3.86
C GLU A 122 5.91 -43.49 -3.10
N GLN A 123 6.92 -43.97 -2.35
CA GLN A 123 6.76 -45.07 -1.41
C GLN A 123 5.85 -44.70 -0.24
N HIS A 124 6.02 -43.50 0.32
CA HIS A 124 5.17 -42.97 1.39
C HIS A 124 3.72 -42.77 0.91
N ARG A 125 3.51 -42.30 -0.34
CA ARG A 125 2.16 -42.17 -0.92
C ARG A 125 1.50 -43.55 -1.08
N LYS A 126 2.21 -44.54 -1.62
CA LYS A 126 1.72 -45.92 -1.71
C LYS A 126 1.44 -46.54 -0.34
N ALA A 127 2.29 -46.29 0.65
CA ALA A 127 2.08 -46.76 2.02
C ALA A 127 0.84 -46.12 2.68
N ARG A 128 0.58 -44.82 2.43
CA ARG A 128 -0.64 -44.15 2.88
C ARG A 128 -1.89 -44.65 2.15
N GLU A 129 -1.80 -44.86 0.84
CA GLU A 129 -2.88 -45.48 0.04
C GLU A 129 -3.21 -46.90 0.55
N GLN A 130 -2.21 -47.68 0.96
CA GLN A 130 -2.42 -49.01 1.54
C GLN A 130 -2.97 -48.98 2.97
N SER A 131 -2.60 -47.98 3.77
CA SER A 131 -2.99 -47.87 5.18
C SER A 131 -4.36 -47.23 5.38
N TYR A 132 -4.76 -46.31 4.49
CA TYR A 132 -6.00 -45.54 4.57
C TYR A 132 -6.95 -45.77 3.40
N GLY A 133 -6.61 -46.63 2.43
CA GLY A 133 -7.44 -47.00 1.30
C GLY A 133 -8.48 -48.06 1.66
N ARG A 134 -9.63 -47.63 2.18
CA ARG A 134 -10.94 -48.25 1.92
C ARG A 134 -11.97 -47.15 1.74
#